data_AF-A0A8G1RDA2-F1
#
_entry.id   AF-A0A8G1RDA2-F1
#
_cell.length_a   1.000
_cell.length_b   1.000
_cell.length_c   1.000
_cell.angle_alpha   90.00
_cell.angle_beta   90.00
_cell.angle_gamma   90.00
#
_symmetry.space_group_name_H-M   'P 1'
#
loop_
_entity.id
_entity.type
_entity.pdbx_description
1 polymer ?
#
loop_
_entity_poly.entity_id
_entity_poly.type
_entity_poly.pdbx_seq_one_letter_code
_entity_poly.pdbx_strand_id
1 'polypeptide(L)'
;MEDRFAPPSSEPIPEFAAPLAPYLKSRQEAFRIRQALTAYVRSHIIFAENDPDNPELNANSHLTLSVPHDAIVGVKPIPPEITGLRRQYLEALQANIAARREYQAVVEKQNAYESQQQQQQQKATEAPQCDPSQDLSEYVNLLRERRQLAKLQVFQRYSQELRERNRRRAESFKDSHKQLGVPPELLEEITQPSSNAGDRVEELMHRLEKAVIQAKAQFDREKELLEELKAQVNLDENSLSSNITPAVRTAALQQTRDELIHWVEEKLVSAGSHEDSGSRLDLAPEDLEESTRLFEEQKAEVAQQYAEYVEARKALLDAASRACQPLAVPSVSLSNCSTTITQKNDAPPEPQSLNPMDVLSYTEKNLLPLSKSQRALALQKFYLSGLLGKERATSLRMFHRLRDESHLLPEFPMPADQPRSSRAAATASLRHATNFAEPTKKDEVISLAEAWAFASDEAGVSEYEHVEQKLAEGNESVQNAKQELEAVARMLNQNDESIMGDDRKEKQDHGRVTRSRTKLEQREAQPNGPWAGLKGTIGIGE
;
A
#
# COMPACT_ATOMS: atom_id res chain seq x y z
N MET A 1 -10.59 62.90 -11.84
CA MET A 1 -10.58 61.60 -12.54
C MET A 1 -9.93 60.61 -11.59
N GLU A 2 -10.75 60.04 -10.72
CA GLU A 2 -10.36 59.06 -9.71
C GLU A 2 -10.75 57.68 -10.24
N ASP A 3 -9.78 56.93 -10.77
CA ASP A 3 -9.99 55.51 -11.06
C ASP A 3 -9.55 54.69 -9.86
N ARG A 4 -10.55 54.21 -9.12
CA ARG A 4 -10.43 53.26 -8.02
C ARG A 4 -10.04 51.90 -8.60
N PHE A 5 -8.82 51.46 -8.30
CA PHE A 5 -8.42 50.06 -8.44
C PHE A 5 -9.30 49.20 -7.53
N ALA A 6 -10.17 48.39 -8.13
CA ALA A 6 -10.90 47.34 -7.43
C ALA A 6 -9.93 46.21 -7.02
N PRO A 7 -9.94 45.72 -5.77
CA PRO A 7 -9.17 44.53 -5.39
C PRO A 7 -9.83 43.27 -5.95
N PRO A 8 -9.05 42.23 -6.33
CA PRO A 8 -9.60 40.96 -6.79
C PRO A 8 -10.34 40.25 -5.65
N SER A 9 -11.53 39.75 -5.97
CA SER A 9 -12.46 39.02 -5.12
C SER A 9 -11.79 37.99 -4.22
N SER A 10 -11.80 38.22 -2.91
CA SER A 10 -11.53 37.20 -1.90
C SER A 10 -12.80 36.37 -1.69
N GLU A 11 -12.73 35.06 -1.97
CA GLU A 11 -13.74 34.11 -1.49
C GLU A 11 -13.87 34.23 0.05
N PRO A 12 -15.09 34.16 0.60
CA PRO A 12 -15.30 34.29 2.03
C PRO A 12 -14.61 33.14 2.78
N ILE A 13 -13.66 33.51 3.65
CA ILE A 13 -12.94 32.56 4.50
C ILE A 13 -13.96 31.94 5.48
N PRO A 14 -14.03 30.60 5.60
CA PRO A 14 -14.90 29.92 6.56
C PRO A 14 -14.64 30.39 8.00
N GLU A 15 -15.68 30.45 8.85
CA GLU A 15 -15.61 31.00 10.21
C GLU A 15 -14.51 30.35 11.09
N PHE A 16 -14.24 29.05 10.90
CA PHE A 16 -13.17 28.36 11.63
C PHE A 16 -11.75 28.84 11.25
N ALA A 17 -11.59 29.45 10.08
CA ALA A 17 -10.33 29.99 9.57
C ALA A 17 -10.23 31.52 9.76
N ALA A 18 -11.24 32.16 10.35
CA ALA A 18 -11.20 33.57 10.76
C ALA A 18 -9.96 33.94 11.63
N PRO A 19 -9.50 33.13 12.62
CA PRO A 19 -8.28 33.44 13.36
C PRO A 19 -7.00 33.36 12.50
N LEU A 20 -7.04 32.66 11.36
CA LEU A 20 -5.93 32.53 10.43
C LEU A 20 -5.95 33.57 9.30
N ALA A 21 -7.04 34.33 9.17
CA ALA A 21 -7.18 35.42 8.20
C ALA A 21 -5.98 36.38 8.12
N PRO A 22 -5.33 36.82 9.22
CA PRO A 22 -4.14 37.69 9.10
C PRO A 22 -2.92 36.99 8.47
N TYR A 23 -2.86 35.66 8.53
CA TYR A 23 -1.77 34.83 8.00
C TYR A 23 -2.07 34.23 6.62
N LEU A 24 -3.32 34.24 6.18
CA LEU A 24 -3.74 33.81 4.85
C LEU A 24 -3.53 34.96 3.85
N LYS A 25 -2.45 34.86 3.05
CA LYS A 25 -2.16 35.80 1.97
C LYS A 25 -2.58 35.22 0.63
N SER A 26 -3.08 36.06 -0.27
CA SER A 26 -3.35 35.64 -1.64
C SER A 26 -2.08 35.15 -2.31
N ARG A 27 -2.18 34.25 -3.31
CA ARG A 27 -1.01 33.72 -4.03
C ARG A 27 -0.12 34.85 -4.58
N GLN A 28 -0.73 35.94 -5.03
CA GLN A 28 -0.02 37.10 -5.56
C GLN A 28 0.68 37.91 -4.46
N GLU A 29 0.02 38.12 -3.32
CA GLU A 29 0.64 38.79 -2.17
C GLU A 29 1.79 37.97 -1.59
N ALA A 30 1.60 36.67 -1.42
CA ALA A 30 2.65 35.75 -0.96
C ALA A 30 3.85 35.78 -1.92
N PHE A 31 3.61 35.84 -3.23
CA PHE A 31 4.66 35.99 -4.24
C PHE A 31 5.41 37.32 -4.08
N ARG A 32 4.71 38.45 -3.96
CA ARG A 32 5.32 39.78 -3.75
C ARG A 32 6.14 39.84 -2.46
N ILE A 33 5.61 39.28 -1.36
CA ILE A 33 6.31 39.21 -0.07
C ILE A 33 7.60 38.39 -0.20
N ARG A 34 7.53 37.22 -0.85
CA ARG A 34 8.73 36.39 -1.10
C ARG A 34 9.75 37.14 -1.94
N GLN A 35 9.33 37.80 -3.01
CA GLN A 35 10.23 38.58 -3.86
C GLN A 35 10.93 39.69 -3.08
N ALA A 36 10.19 40.44 -2.25
CA ALA A 36 10.75 41.50 -1.41
C ALA A 36 11.73 40.94 -0.35
N LEU A 37 11.39 39.83 0.31
CA LEU A 37 12.26 39.18 1.29
C LEU A 37 13.54 38.63 0.64
N THR A 38 13.41 38.02 -0.54
CA THR A 38 14.56 37.51 -1.30
C THR A 38 15.48 38.66 -1.70
N ALA A 39 14.94 39.77 -2.22
CA ALA A 39 15.73 40.96 -2.55
C ALA A 39 16.45 41.53 -1.32
N TYR A 40 15.76 41.56 -0.17
CA TYR A 40 16.33 42.01 1.09
C TYR A 40 17.48 41.11 1.57
N VAL A 41 17.27 39.79 1.66
CA VAL A 41 18.31 38.84 2.09
C VAL A 41 19.50 38.88 1.13
N ARG A 42 19.25 38.96 -0.17
CA ARG A 42 20.29 39.10 -1.21
C ARG A 42 21.17 40.32 -0.99
N SER A 43 20.62 41.46 -0.56
CA SER A 43 21.40 42.68 -0.33
C SER A 43 22.50 42.52 0.74
N HIS A 44 22.31 41.57 1.66
CA HIS A 44 23.22 41.24 2.76
C HIS A 44 24.21 40.12 2.43
N ILE A 45 24.04 39.41 1.31
CA ILE A 45 24.91 38.30 0.90
C ILE A 45 25.92 38.78 -0.14
N ILE A 46 27.18 38.36 0.00
CA ILE A 46 28.26 38.57 -0.96
C ILE A 46 28.41 37.29 -1.77
N PHE A 47 28.07 37.36 -3.05
CA PHE A 47 28.24 36.25 -3.99
C PHE A 47 29.67 36.25 -4.56
N ALA A 48 30.17 35.06 -4.90
CA ALA A 48 31.40 34.92 -5.69
C ALA A 48 31.13 35.56 -7.06
N GLU A 49 31.89 36.60 -7.38
CA GLU A 49 31.96 37.13 -8.73
C GLU A 49 32.63 36.04 -9.58
N ASN A 50 31.87 35.36 -10.44
CA ASN A 50 32.41 34.41 -11.40
C ASN A 50 31.88 34.77 -12.81
N ASP A 51 32.85 34.98 -13.70
CA ASP A 51 32.83 35.33 -15.11
C ASP A 51 32.56 36.80 -15.52
N PRO A 52 33.55 37.48 -16.16
CA PRO A 52 33.39 38.83 -16.72
C PRO A 52 32.38 38.90 -17.88
N ASP A 53 32.00 37.75 -18.43
CA ASP A 53 31.06 37.64 -19.55
C ASP A 53 29.59 37.53 -19.12
N ASN A 54 29.29 37.26 -17.85
CA ASN A 54 27.90 37.20 -17.36
C ASN A 54 27.79 37.47 -15.84
N PRO A 55 27.85 38.74 -15.41
CA PRO A 55 27.74 39.12 -14.00
C PRO A 55 26.36 38.81 -13.37
N GLU A 56 25.38 38.35 -14.15
CA GLU A 56 23.99 38.16 -13.73
C GLU A 56 23.50 36.69 -13.68
N LEU A 57 24.34 35.69 -13.98
CA LEU A 57 23.91 34.28 -13.97
C LEU A 57 23.38 33.83 -12.59
N ASN A 58 24.01 34.30 -11.52
CA ASN A 58 23.55 34.09 -10.14
C ASN A 58 22.65 35.24 -9.63
N ALA A 59 22.40 36.25 -10.47
CA ALA A 59 21.56 37.39 -10.14
C ALA A 59 20.06 37.11 -10.29
N ASN A 60 19.72 36.28 -11.27
CA ASN A 60 18.34 36.13 -11.74
C ASN A 60 17.63 34.84 -11.26
N SER A 61 18.21 34.07 -10.32
CA SER A 61 17.58 32.86 -9.74
C SER A 61 16.50 33.21 -8.71
N HIS A 62 15.46 33.90 -9.16
CA HIS A 62 14.47 34.58 -8.33
C HIS A 62 13.48 33.71 -7.54
N LEU A 63 13.56 32.38 -7.53
CA LEU A 63 12.53 31.56 -6.85
C LEU A 63 12.99 30.39 -6.00
N THR A 64 14.27 30.09 -5.94
CA THR A 64 14.77 29.01 -5.10
C THR A 64 16.10 29.41 -4.52
N LEU A 65 16.25 29.24 -3.21
CA LEU A 65 17.53 29.21 -2.49
C LEU A 65 18.45 28.07 -2.98
N SER A 66 18.27 27.58 -4.22
CA SER A 66 19.18 26.72 -4.96
C SER A 66 20.30 27.57 -5.57
N VAL A 67 20.94 28.40 -4.74
CA VAL A 67 22.24 28.95 -5.08
C VAL A 67 23.23 27.80 -4.86
N PRO A 68 24.03 27.41 -5.86
CA PRO A 68 25.05 26.38 -5.66
C PRO A 68 25.92 26.77 -4.47
N HIS A 69 26.23 25.79 -3.62
CA HIS A 69 26.75 26.01 -2.27
C HIS A 69 28.08 26.79 -2.24
N ASP A 70 28.78 26.84 -3.38
CA ASP A 70 30.08 27.50 -3.56
C ASP A 70 29.97 28.95 -4.05
N ALA A 71 28.77 29.43 -4.41
CA ALA A 71 28.57 30.79 -4.93
C ALA A 71 28.41 31.85 -3.83
N ILE A 72 28.34 31.48 -2.55
CA ILE A 72 28.22 32.43 -1.43
C ILE A 72 29.58 32.57 -0.74
N VAL A 73 30.23 33.73 -0.90
CA VAL A 73 31.56 33.99 -0.36
C VAL A 73 31.48 34.55 1.06
N GLY A 74 30.46 35.34 1.39
CA GLY A 74 30.35 35.96 2.70
C GLY A 74 29.02 36.68 2.96
N VAL A 75 28.86 37.20 4.18
CA VAL A 75 27.74 38.06 4.58
C VAL A 75 28.30 39.43 4.93
N LYS A 76 27.63 40.51 4.51
CA LYS A 76 27.96 41.87 4.94
C LYS A 76 27.74 42.00 6.47
N PRO A 77 28.48 42.90 7.16
CA PRO A 77 28.27 43.13 8.59
C PRO A 77 26.81 43.51 8.85
N ILE A 78 26.17 42.80 9.78
CA ILE A 78 24.74 42.94 10.09
C ILE A 78 24.52 44.31 10.75
N PRO A 79 23.75 45.24 10.13
CA PRO A 79 23.40 46.49 10.78
C PRO A 79 22.60 46.25 12.07
N PRO A 80 22.81 47.04 13.14
CA PRO A 80 22.11 46.86 14.41
C PRO A 80 20.60 47.10 14.33
N GLU A 81 20.13 47.69 13.24
CA GLU A 81 18.72 47.94 12.91
C GLU A 81 17.96 46.64 12.59
N ILE A 82 18.67 45.56 12.21
CA ILE A 82 18.07 44.27 11.93
C ILE A 82 17.85 43.52 13.24
N THR A 83 16.59 43.37 13.66
CA THR A 83 16.20 42.68 14.89
C THR A 83 15.37 41.42 14.61
N GLY A 84 15.39 40.47 15.55
CA GLY A 84 14.60 39.24 15.50
C GLY A 84 15.13 38.16 14.55
N LEU A 85 14.21 37.42 13.92
CA LEU A 85 14.50 36.23 13.10
C LEU A 85 15.44 36.51 11.92
N ARG A 86 15.37 37.72 11.33
CA ARG A 86 16.22 38.11 10.20
C ARG A 86 17.69 38.17 10.60
N ARG A 87 17.97 38.68 11.81
CA ARG A 87 19.32 38.71 12.37
C ARG A 87 19.84 37.31 12.66
N GLN A 88 19.01 36.48 13.31
CA GLN A 88 19.37 35.08 13.59
C GLN A 88 19.70 34.30 12.32
N TYR A 89 18.94 34.51 11.24
CA TYR A 89 19.22 33.89 9.95
C TYR A 89 20.58 34.33 9.37
N LEU A 90 20.89 35.63 9.40
CA LEU A 90 22.17 36.14 8.91
C LEU A 90 23.36 35.68 9.76
N GLU A 91 23.20 35.62 11.09
CA GLU A 91 24.20 35.06 12.02
C GLU A 91 24.42 33.56 11.76
N ALA A 92 23.35 32.79 11.57
CA ALA A 92 23.44 31.37 11.22
C ALA A 92 24.12 31.16 9.86
N LEU A 93 23.83 32.03 8.88
CA LEU A 93 24.46 31.97 7.56
C LEU A 93 25.95 32.31 7.63
N GLN A 94 26.33 33.30 8.43
CA GLN A 94 27.74 33.63 8.70
C GLN A 94 28.47 32.46 9.38
N ALA A 95 27.86 31.84 10.40
CA ALA A 95 28.42 30.68 11.08
C ALA A 95 28.55 29.46 10.14
N ASN A 96 27.58 29.26 9.24
CA ASN A 96 27.63 28.20 8.24
C ASN A 96 28.80 28.40 7.26
N ILE A 97 29.01 29.63 6.78
CA ILE A 97 30.14 29.95 5.90
C ILE A 97 31.47 29.75 6.64
N ALA A 98 31.58 30.18 7.89
CA ALA A 98 32.77 29.96 8.71
C ALA A 98 33.09 28.46 8.88
N ALA A 99 32.09 27.66 9.27
CA ALA A 99 32.24 26.22 9.42
C ALA A 99 32.65 25.53 8.11
N ARG A 100 32.16 25.99 6.95
CA ARG A 100 32.58 25.47 5.64
C ARG A 100 34.03 25.76 5.34
N ARG A 101 34.49 26.99 5.60
CA ARG A 101 35.90 27.36 5.39
C ARG A 101 36.83 26.55 6.31
N GLU A 102 36.42 26.33 7.56
CA GLU A 102 37.17 25.48 8.49
C GLU A 102 37.22 24.03 7.99
N TYR A 103 36.09 23.48 7.53
CA TYR A 103 36.03 22.14 6.96
C TYR A 103 36.94 22.00 5.73
N GLN A 104 36.87 22.95 4.79
CA GLN A 104 37.75 22.97 3.61
C GLN A 104 39.22 23.04 4.02
N ALA A 105 39.58 23.89 4.98
CA ALA A 105 40.95 23.97 5.49
C ALA A 105 41.43 22.66 6.16
N VAL A 106 40.53 21.92 6.85
CA VAL A 106 40.86 20.61 7.43
C VAL A 106 41.07 19.56 6.34
N VAL A 107 40.21 19.54 5.32
CA VAL A 107 40.34 18.63 4.17
C VAL A 107 41.63 18.91 3.41
N GLU A 108 41.95 20.18 3.15
CA GLU A 108 43.21 20.56 2.49
C GLU A 108 44.44 20.16 3.30
N LYS A 109 44.41 20.34 4.62
CA LYS A 109 45.48 19.85 5.51
C LYS A 109 45.63 18.34 5.43
N GLN A 110 44.52 17.60 5.46
CA GLN A 110 44.56 16.15 5.36
C GLN A 110 45.14 15.69 4.01
N ASN A 111 44.69 16.29 2.90
CA ASN A 111 45.22 16.00 1.56
C ASN A 111 46.72 16.34 1.46
N ALA A 112 47.17 17.42 2.11
CA ALA A 112 48.58 17.79 2.17
C ALA A 112 49.41 16.79 2.98
N TYR A 113 48.89 16.30 4.12
CA TYR A 113 49.54 15.23 4.90
C TYR A 113 49.61 13.91 4.13
N GLU A 114 48.53 13.53 3.44
CA GLU A 114 48.49 12.34 2.59
C GLU A 114 49.49 12.45 1.42
N SER A 115 49.56 13.62 0.78
CA SER A 115 50.53 13.90 -0.29
C SER A 115 51.98 13.86 0.22
N GLN A 116 52.24 14.38 1.42
CA GLN A 116 53.58 14.31 2.05
C GLN A 116 53.95 12.89 2.45
N GLN A 117 53.01 12.09 2.97
CA GLN A 117 53.24 10.66 3.27
C GLN A 117 53.54 9.88 1.98
N GLN A 118 52.80 10.12 0.91
CA GLN A 118 53.07 9.49 -0.39
C GLN A 118 54.45 9.88 -0.95
N GLN A 119 54.86 11.15 -0.83
CA GLN A 119 56.20 11.59 -1.25
C GLN A 119 57.33 11.01 -0.37
N GLN A 120 57.09 10.79 0.92
CA GLN A 120 58.06 10.14 1.82
C GLN A 120 58.17 8.63 1.56
N GLN A 121 57.06 7.95 1.24
CA GLN A 121 57.05 6.54 0.83
C GLN A 121 57.76 6.34 -0.53
N GLN A 122 57.57 7.24 -1.50
CA GLN A 122 58.26 7.17 -2.80
C GLN A 122 59.79 7.39 -2.69
N LYS A 123 60.28 8.05 -1.65
CA LYS A 123 61.72 8.26 -1.42
C LYS A 123 62.42 7.13 -0.67
N ALA A 124 61.67 6.19 -0.09
CA ALA A 124 62.19 5.16 0.81
C ALA A 124 62.16 3.73 0.25
N THR A 125 61.56 3.46 -0.92
CA THR A 125 61.32 2.08 -1.33
C THR A 125 61.44 1.86 -2.85
N GLU A 126 62.61 1.41 -3.32
CA GLU A 126 62.78 0.66 -4.59
C GLU A 126 62.49 -0.84 -4.39
N ALA A 127 61.49 -1.19 -3.56
CA ALA A 127 61.03 -2.58 -3.45
C ALA A 127 59.49 -2.61 -3.46
N PRO A 128 58.87 -3.53 -4.22
CA PRO A 128 57.42 -3.65 -4.30
C PRO A 128 56.93 -4.30 -3.01
N GLN A 129 56.62 -3.49 -2.00
CA GLN A 129 55.79 -3.92 -0.88
C GLN A 129 54.34 -3.58 -1.21
N CYS A 130 53.49 -4.61 -1.24
CA CYS A 130 52.04 -4.53 -1.42
C CYS A 130 51.48 -3.85 -0.15
N ASP A 131 51.16 -2.57 -0.24
CA ASP A 131 50.60 -1.83 0.89
C ASP A 131 49.11 -2.20 1.04
N PRO A 132 48.67 -2.83 2.16
CA PRO A 132 47.29 -3.28 2.34
C PRO A 132 46.28 -2.11 2.36
N SER A 133 46.75 -0.88 2.57
CA SER A 133 45.93 0.34 2.46
C SER A 133 45.61 0.71 1.01
N GLN A 134 46.51 0.43 0.06
CA GLN A 134 46.24 0.63 -1.36
C GLN A 134 45.20 -0.39 -1.83
N ASP A 135 45.35 -1.67 -1.50
CA ASP A 135 44.38 -2.72 -1.82
C ASP A 135 42.97 -2.42 -1.28
N LEU A 136 42.87 -1.90 -0.05
CA LEU A 136 41.59 -1.47 0.53
C LEU A 136 41.00 -0.25 -0.19
N SER A 137 41.83 0.72 -0.57
CA SER A 137 41.38 1.90 -1.32
C SER A 137 40.90 1.53 -2.74
N GLU A 138 41.60 0.61 -3.40
CA GLU A 138 41.24 0.05 -4.71
C GLU A 138 39.94 -0.75 -4.61
N TYR A 139 39.76 -1.56 -3.57
CA TYR A 139 38.51 -2.29 -3.33
C TYR A 139 37.32 -1.35 -3.08
N VAL A 140 37.52 -0.28 -2.32
CA VAL A 140 36.48 0.74 -2.10
C VAL A 140 36.14 1.49 -3.39
N ASN A 141 37.15 1.81 -4.21
CA ASN A 141 36.94 2.44 -5.52
C ASN A 141 36.19 1.50 -6.47
N LEU A 142 36.55 0.22 -6.52
CA LEU A 142 35.82 -0.79 -7.28
C LEU A 142 34.35 -0.90 -6.83
N LEU A 143 34.07 -0.84 -5.53
CA LEU A 143 32.69 -0.83 -5.02
C LEU A 143 31.93 0.44 -5.43
N ARG A 144 32.60 1.60 -5.44
CA ARG A 144 32.00 2.86 -5.90
C ARG A 144 31.69 2.79 -7.40
N GLU A 145 32.61 2.29 -8.20
CA GLU A 145 32.44 2.10 -9.64
C GLU A 145 31.31 1.10 -9.95
N ARG A 146 31.23 -0.03 -9.25
CA ARG A 146 30.11 -0.97 -9.39
C ARG A 146 28.76 -0.32 -9.07
N ARG A 147 28.70 0.52 -8.03
CA ARG A 147 27.49 1.29 -7.71
C ARG A 147 27.16 2.32 -8.80
N GLN A 148 28.17 2.96 -9.39
CA GLN A 148 27.97 3.88 -10.51
C GLN A 148 27.48 3.14 -11.76
N LEU A 149 28.03 1.98 -12.08
CA LEU A 149 27.57 1.12 -13.17
C LEU A 149 26.13 0.66 -12.96
N ALA A 150 25.76 0.26 -11.74
CA ALA A 150 24.37 -0.09 -11.43
C ALA A 150 23.41 1.09 -11.65
N LYS A 151 23.82 2.31 -11.25
CA LYS A 151 23.04 3.53 -11.52
C LYS A 151 22.91 3.81 -13.02
N LEU A 152 24.01 3.70 -13.77
CA LEU A 152 23.99 3.88 -15.23
C LEU A 152 23.12 2.84 -15.93
N GLN A 153 23.13 1.59 -15.48
CA GLN A 153 22.24 0.55 -15.99
C GLN A 153 20.76 0.90 -15.74
N VAL A 154 20.44 1.46 -14.57
CA VAL A 154 19.08 1.94 -14.28
C VAL A 154 18.70 3.09 -15.22
N PHE A 155 19.57 4.08 -15.42
CA PHE A 155 19.32 5.15 -16.40
C PHE A 155 19.16 4.63 -17.83
N GLN A 156 19.98 3.65 -18.20
CA GLN A 156 19.89 3.00 -19.51
C GLN A 156 18.55 2.29 -19.68
N ARG A 157 18.09 1.52 -18.70
CA ARG A 157 16.77 0.88 -18.70
C ARG A 157 15.64 1.90 -18.84
N TYR A 158 15.62 2.93 -17.99
CA TYR A 158 14.59 3.96 -18.10
C TYR A 158 14.65 4.75 -19.41
N SER A 159 15.84 4.97 -19.98
CA SER A 159 15.97 5.59 -21.31
C SER A 159 15.43 4.70 -22.42
N GLN A 160 15.63 3.39 -22.33
CA GLN A 160 15.09 2.40 -23.27
C GLN A 160 13.58 2.32 -23.13
N GLU A 161 13.05 2.21 -21.92
CA GLU A 161 11.60 2.26 -21.67
C GLU A 161 10.97 3.56 -22.14
N LEU A 162 11.64 4.71 -21.97
CA LEU A 162 11.12 5.99 -22.44
C LEU A 162 11.12 6.06 -23.97
N ARG A 163 12.16 5.51 -24.63
CA ARG A 163 12.17 5.36 -26.10
C ARG A 163 11.05 4.43 -26.57
N GLU A 164 10.80 3.33 -25.87
CA GLU A 164 9.68 2.43 -26.18
C GLU A 164 8.32 3.08 -25.96
N ARG A 165 8.12 3.79 -24.84
CA ARG A 165 6.90 4.57 -24.57
C ARG A 165 6.69 5.65 -25.64
N ASN A 166 7.76 6.32 -26.07
CA ASN A 166 7.70 7.31 -27.15
C ASN A 166 7.41 6.66 -28.51
N ARG A 167 7.94 5.47 -28.78
CA ARG A 167 7.63 4.68 -29.99
C ARG A 167 6.16 4.24 -29.99
N ARG A 168 5.66 3.66 -28.90
CA ARG A 168 4.24 3.27 -28.73
C ARG A 168 3.31 4.49 -28.82
N ARG A 169 3.72 5.63 -28.27
CA ARG A 169 3.00 6.91 -28.42
C ARG A 169 2.99 7.37 -29.89
N ALA A 170 4.11 7.31 -30.59
CA ALA A 170 4.20 7.69 -32.01
C ALA A 170 3.42 6.74 -32.95
N GLU A 171 3.35 5.45 -32.62
CA GLU A 171 2.52 4.46 -33.30
C GLU A 171 1.02 4.76 -33.06
N SER A 172 0.61 5.05 -31.82
CA SER A 172 -0.77 5.45 -31.49
C SER A 172 -1.22 6.76 -32.18
N PHE A 173 -0.31 7.72 -32.38
CA PHE A 173 -0.60 8.94 -33.14
C PHE A 173 -0.65 8.71 -34.68
N LYS A 174 0.10 7.73 -35.20
CA LYS A 174 0.02 7.35 -36.63
C LYS A 174 -1.24 6.55 -36.95
N ASP A 175 -1.74 5.75 -36.01
CA ASP A 175 -2.97 4.99 -36.19
C ASP A 175 -4.23 5.87 -36.06
N SER A 176 -4.15 6.97 -35.30
CA SER A 176 -5.24 7.95 -35.17
C SER A 176 -5.57 8.73 -36.46
N HIS A 177 -4.67 8.75 -37.45
CA HIS A 177 -4.90 9.43 -38.73
C HIS A 177 -5.42 8.52 -39.85
N LYS A 178 -5.62 7.21 -39.60
CA LYS A 178 -6.10 6.27 -40.62
C LYS A 178 -7.40 5.53 -40.27
N GLN A 179 -7.99 5.78 -39.11
CA GLN A 179 -9.23 5.12 -38.70
C GLN A 179 -10.35 6.15 -38.48
N LEU A 180 -10.71 6.86 -39.55
CA LEU A 180 -12.07 7.35 -39.73
C LEU A 180 -12.82 6.28 -40.53
N GLY A 181 -13.65 5.50 -39.84
CA GLY A 181 -14.63 4.60 -40.46
C GLY A 181 -14.48 3.13 -40.08
N VAL A 182 -15.51 2.65 -39.39
CA VAL A 182 -15.92 1.25 -39.18
C VAL A 182 -15.33 0.52 -37.95
N PRO A 183 -16.17 -0.11 -37.10
CA PRO A 183 -15.73 -0.82 -35.89
C PRO A 183 -15.23 -2.23 -36.22
N PRO A 184 -14.14 -2.70 -35.59
CA PRO A 184 -13.79 -4.11 -35.59
C PRO A 184 -14.05 -4.73 -34.22
N GLU A 185 -15.21 -5.34 -34.08
CA GLU A 185 -15.33 -6.61 -33.36
C GLU A 185 -14.55 -7.69 -34.14
N LEU A 186 -13.97 -8.67 -33.42
CA LEU A 186 -13.33 -9.88 -33.94
C LEU A 186 -11.93 -9.76 -34.57
N LEU A 187 -10.92 -9.35 -33.79
CA LEU A 187 -9.54 -9.80 -34.02
C LEU A 187 -8.87 -10.12 -32.69
N GLU A 188 -9.26 -11.27 -32.13
CA GLU A 188 -8.36 -12.05 -31.30
C GLU A 188 -7.46 -12.92 -32.18
N GLU A 189 -6.30 -13.21 -31.61
CA GLU A 189 -5.50 -14.42 -31.82
C GLU A 189 -4.33 -14.38 -32.82
N ILE A 190 -3.22 -14.94 -32.33
CA ILE A 190 -1.92 -15.21 -32.97
C ILE A 190 -0.85 -14.11 -32.81
N THR A 191 -0.22 -14.05 -31.62
CA THR A 191 1.24 -14.34 -31.47
C THR A 191 1.70 -14.31 -30.00
N GLN A 192 2.05 -15.50 -29.50
CA GLN A 192 2.82 -15.80 -28.27
C GLN A 192 4.24 -15.15 -28.28
N PRO A 193 5.00 -14.99 -27.16
CA PRO A 193 5.30 -16.06 -26.21
C PRO A 193 5.43 -15.71 -24.70
N SER A 194 5.39 -16.79 -23.91
CA SER A 194 5.85 -16.99 -22.54
C SER A 194 6.66 -15.85 -21.89
N SER A 195 6.04 -15.15 -20.94
CA SER A 195 6.71 -14.44 -19.86
C SER A 195 5.83 -14.56 -18.62
N ASN A 196 6.40 -15.15 -17.57
CA ASN A 196 6.05 -15.11 -16.14
C ASN A 196 4.59 -14.76 -15.78
N ALA A 197 3.93 -15.63 -15.01
CA ALA A 197 2.56 -15.45 -14.52
C ALA A 197 2.26 -14.06 -13.89
N GLY A 198 3.28 -13.35 -13.36
CA GLY A 198 3.15 -11.98 -12.88
C GLY A 198 2.90 -10.93 -13.98
N ASP A 199 3.55 -11.07 -15.14
CA ASP A 199 3.43 -10.15 -16.30
C ASP A 199 2.02 -10.20 -16.90
N ARG A 200 1.39 -11.38 -16.88
CA ARG A 200 0.01 -11.59 -17.35
C ARG A 200 -1.02 -10.91 -16.46
N VAL A 201 -0.81 -10.90 -15.14
CA VAL A 201 -1.69 -10.20 -14.19
C VAL A 201 -1.56 -8.69 -14.35
N GLU A 202 -0.34 -8.19 -14.49
CA GLU A 202 -0.08 -6.76 -14.76
C GLU A 202 -0.69 -6.33 -16.11
N GLU A 203 -0.59 -7.16 -17.16
CA GLU A 203 -1.23 -6.89 -18.45
C GLU A 203 -2.77 -6.85 -18.35
N LEU A 204 -3.37 -7.80 -17.62
CA LEU A 204 -4.82 -7.81 -17.36
C LEU A 204 -5.25 -6.57 -16.56
N MET A 205 -4.47 -6.18 -15.56
CA MET A 205 -4.70 -4.96 -14.78
C MET A 205 -4.65 -3.72 -15.67
N HIS A 206 -3.66 -3.60 -16.56
CA HIS A 206 -3.59 -2.47 -17.49
C HIS A 206 -4.73 -2.46 -18.51
N ARG A 207 -5.22 -3.63 -18.95
CA ARG A 207 -6.42 -3.72 -19.80
C ARG A 207 -7.66 -3.28 -19.05
N LEU A 208 -7.80 -3.66 -17.78
CA LEU A 208 -8.91 -3.23 -16.92
C LEU A 208 -8.84 -1.74 -16.63
N GLU A 209 -7.67 -1.20 -16.28
CA GLU A 209 -7.43 0.24 -16.10
C GLU A 209 -7.83 1.02 -17.36
N LYS A 210 -7.42 0.54 -18.55
CA LYS A 210 -7.79 1.14 -19.83
C LYS A 210 -9.30 1.09 -20.05
N ALA A 211 -9.95 -0.04 -19.80
CA ALA A 211 -11.39 -0.20 -19.95
C ALA A 211 -12.17 0.70 -18.98
N VAL A 212 -11.73 0.81 -17.72
CA VAL A 212 -12.33 1.69 -16.70
C VAL A 212 -12.19 3.15 -17.09
N ILE A 213 -11.01 3.57 -17.58
CA ILE A 213 -10.80 4.95 -18.06
C ILE A 213 -11.68 5.24 -19.27
N GLN A 214 -11.81 4.30 -20.20
CA GLN A 214 -12.68 4.44 -21.37
C GLN A 214 -14.16 4.53 -20.98
N ALA A 215 -14.62 3.66 -20.08
CA ALA A 215 -15.99 3.68 -19.56
C ALA A 215 -16.28 4.98 -18.80
N LYS A 216 -15.35 5.45 -17.97
CA LYS A 216 -15.48 6.73 -17.27
C LYS A 216 -15.55 7.91 -18.24
N ALA A 217 -14.70 7.93 -19.27
CA ALA A 217 -14.73 8.98 -20.28
C ALA A 217 -16.03 8.95 -21.12
N GLN A 218 -16.62 7.77 -21.35
CA GLN A 218 -17.93 7.65 -21.99
C GLN A 218 -19.04 8.16 -21.07
N PHE A 219 -19.02 7.77 -19.80
CA PHE A 219 -19.97 8.25 -18.79
C PHE A 219 -19.93 9.77 -18.61
N ASP A 220 -18.73 10.35 -18.52
CA ASP A 220 -18.57 11.81 -18.37
C ASP A 220 -19.14 12.55 -19.59
N ARG A 221 -18.95 12.03 -20.82
CA ARG A 221 -19.56 12.59 -22.04
C ARG A 221 -21.08 12.49 -22.06
N GLU A 222 -21.63 11.32 -21.69
CA GLU A 222 -23.08 11.13 -21.61
C GLU A 222 -23.70 12.05 -20.56
N LYS A 223 -23.01 12.25 -19.43
CA LYS A 223 -23.43 13.18 -18.39
C LYS A 223 -23.43 14.63 -18.89
N GLU A 224 -22.38 15.07 -19.59
CA GLU A 224 -22.33 16.40 -20.20
C GLU A 224 -23.49 16.60 -21.20
N LEU A 225 -23.73 15.63 -22.09
CA LEU A 225 -24.86 15.67 -23.02
C LEU A 225 -26.22 15.72 -22.30
N LEU A 226 -26.38 14.98 -21.21
CA LEU A 226 -27.60 15.06 -20.39
C LEU A 226 -27.76 16.42 -19.70
N GLU A 227 -26.67 17.03 -19.23
CA GLU A 227 -26.70 18.38 -18.66
C GLU A 227 -27.02 19.44 -19.72
N GLU A 228 -26.50 19.31 -20.93
CA GLU A 228 -26.83 20.15 -22.09
C GLU A 228 -28.31 20.04 -22.47
N LEU A 229 -28.84 18.82 -22.57
CA LEU A 229 -30.27 18.59 -22.85
C LEU A 229 -31.17 19.13 -21.73
N LYS A 230 -30.79 18.93 -20.46
CA LYS A 230 -31.51 19.53 -19.32
C LYS A 230 -31.48 21.05 -19.38
N ALA A 231 -30.33 21.65 -19.71
CA ALA A 231 -30.22 23.10 -19.86
C ALA A 231 -31.09 23.63 -21.02
N GLN A 232 -31.15 22.93 -22.16
CA GLN A 232 -32.04 23.27 -23.27
C GLN A 232 -33.52 23.16 -22.87
N VAL A 233 -33.92 22.07 -22.19
CA VAL A 233 -35.30 21.88 -21.71
C VAL A 233 -35.68 22.95 -20.68
N ASN A 234 -34.78 23.34 -19.77
CA ASN A 234 -35.03 24.40 -18.79
C ASN A 234 -35.13 25.80 -19.42
N LEU A 235 -34.42 26.05 -20.54
CA LEU A 235 -34.54 27.30 -21.30
C LEU A 235 -35.88 27.36 -22.06
N ASP A 236 -36.36 26.22 -22.56
CA ASP A 236 -37.62 26.10 -23.30
C ASP A 236 -38.85 25.87 -22.40
N GLU A 237 -38.69 25.55 -21.11
CA GLU A 237 -39.78 25.30 -20.15
C GLU A 237 -40.70 26.51 -19.94
N ASN A 238 -40.16 27.73 -20.07
CA ASN A 238 -40.92 28.97 -20.04
C ASN A 238 -41.80 29.18 -21.30
N SER A 239 -41.58 28.40 -22.37
CA SER A 239 -42.30 28.50 -23.65
C SER A 239 -43.13 27.24 -23.97
N LEU A 240 -42.71 26.06 -23.49
CA LEU A 240 -43.31 24.76 -23.80
C LEU A 240 -44.42 24.32 -22.84
N SER A 241 -44.41 24.77 -21.57
CA SER A 241 -45.38 24.33 -20.56
C SER A 241 -46.83 24.76 -20.85
N SER A 242 -47.03 25.72 -21.75
CA SER A 242 -48.37 26.21 -22.14
C SER A 242 -48.99 25.51 -23.36
N ASN A 243 -48.24 24.69 -24.12
CA ASN A 243 -48.69 24.17 -25.43
C ASN A 243 -48.60 22.65 -25.63
N ILE A 244 -48.18 21.86 -24.64
CA ILE A 244 -48.08 20.39 -24.79
C ILE A 244 -49.45 19.74 -24.54
N THR A 245 -50.03 19.16 -25.59
CA THR A 245 -51.28 18.39 -25.48
C THR A 245 -51.07 17.11 -24.65
N PRO A 246 -52.06 16.70 -23.83
CA PRO A 246 -51.91 15.54 -22.94
C PRO A 246 -51.65 14.22 -23.70
N ALA A 247 -52.09 14.12 -24.96
CA ALA A 247 -51.84 12.98 -25.83
C ALA A 247 -50.36 12.82 -26.22
N VAL A 248 -49.65 13.93 -26.45
CA VAL A 248 -48.21 13.92 -26.75
C VAL A 248 -47.42 13.51 -25.51
N ARG A 249 -47.86 13.92 -24.32
CA ARG A 249 -47.25 13.51 -23.05
C ARG A 249 -47.40 12.01 -22.80
N THR A 250 -48.58 11.44 -23.03
CA THR A 250 -48.79 9.99 -22.88
C THR A 250 -48.00 9.18 -23.91
N ALA A 251 -47.89 9.67 -25.15
CA ALA A 251 -47.08 9.01 -26.19
C ALA A 251 -45.58 9.06 -25.87
N ALA A 252 -45.06 10.21 -25.39
CA ALA A 252 -43.68 10.32 -24.95
C ALA A 252 -43.38 9.42 -23.75
N LEU A 253 -44.29 9.34 -22.76
CA LEU A 253 -44.13 8.44 -21.62
C LEU A 253 -44.17 6.96 -22.04
N GLN A 254 -45.02 6.60 -23.00
CA GLN A 254 -45.04 5.26 -23.59
C GLN A 254 -43.73 4.96 -24.31
N GLN A 255 -43.21 5.89 -25.11
CA GLN A 255 -41.91 5.72 -25.77
C GLN A 255 -40.75 5.59 -24.78
N THR A 256 -40.73 6.40 -23.70
CA THR A 256 -39.71 6.23 -22.65
C THR A 256 -39.84 4.91 -21.90
N ARG A 257 -41.08 4.42 -21.71
CA ARG A 257 -41.32 3.12 -21.11
C ARG A 257 -40.81 2.00 -22.02
N ASP A 258 -41.12 2.07 -23.31
CA ASP A 258 -40.71 1.06 -24.30
C ASP A 258 -39.19 1.05 -24.45
N GLU A 259 -38.53 2.22 -24.44
CA GLU A 259 -37.08 2.34 -24.47
C GLU A 259 -36.42 1.79 -23.19
N LEU A 260 -37.01 2.05 -22.01
CA LEU A 260 -36.53 1.48 -20.76
C LEU A 260 -36.70 -0.03 -20.71
N ILE A 261 -37.83 -0.55 -21.23
CA ILE A 261 -38.05 -1.99 -21.37
C ILE A 261 -37.00 -2.58 -22.32
N HIS A 262 -36.77 -1.95 -23.47
CA HIS A 262 -35.78 -2.38 -24.43
C HIS A 262 -34.36 -2.39 -23.85
N TRP A 263 -33.98 -1.33 -23.12
CA TRP A 263 -32.67 -1.25 -22.45
C TRP A 263 -32.53 -2.31 -21.36
N VAL A 264 -33.58 -2.56 -20.57
CA VAL A 264 -33.56 -3.62 -19.55
C VAL A 264 -33.46 -5.00 -20.21
N GLU A 265 -34.20 -5.25 -21.28
CA GLU A 265 -34.12 -6.50 -22.06
C GLU A 265 -32.71 -6.67 -22.65
N GLU A 266 -32.13 -5.63 -23.24
CA GLU A 266 -30.77 -5.66 -23.80
C GLU A 266 -29.70 -5.90 -22.70
N LYS A 267 -29.84 -5.27 -21.54
CA LYS A 267 -28.94 -5.49 -20.40
C LYS A 267 -29.11 -6.87 -19.78
N LEU A 268 -30.32 -7.40 -19.71
CA LEU A 268 -30.57 -8.77 -19.25
C LEU A 268 -30.03 -9.80 -20.25
N VAL A 269 -30.17 -9.57 -21.56
CA VAL A 269 -29.57 -10.42 -22.60
C VAL A 269 -28.05 -10.33 -22.58
N SER A 270 -27.47 -9.14 -22.38
CA SER A 270 -26.02 -8.95 -22.27
C SER A 270 -25.44 -9.57 -21.00
N ALA A 271 -26.15 -9.50 -19.87
CA ALA A 271 -25.77 -10.16 -18.62
C ALA A 271 -25.89 -11.69 -18.73
N GLY A 272 -26.88 -12.20 -19.48
CA GLY A 272 -27.02 -13.63 -19.79
C GLY A 272 -25.97 -14.15 -20.79
N SER A 273 -25.53 -13.32 -21.74
CA SER A 273 -24.49 -13.69 -22.72
C SER A 273 -23.06 -13.58 -22.15
N HIS A 274 -22.82 -12.77 -21.12
CA HIS A 274 -21.48 -12.62 -20.56
C HIS A 274 -21.07 -13.77 -19.62
N GLU A 275 -22.03 -14.54 -19.10
CA GLU A 275 -21.80 -15.78 -18.35
C GLU A 275 -21.30 -16.94 -19.24
N ASP A 276 -21.62 -16.95 -20.54
CA ASP A 276 -21.18 -17.99 -21.49
C ASP A 276 -19.84 -17.67 -22.20
N SER A 277 -19.28 -16.48 -21.96
CA SER A 277 -17.95 -16.08 -22.47
C SER A 277 -16.90 -15.95 -21.36
N GLY A 278 -17.27 -16.27 -20.12
CA GLY A 278 -16.32 -16.62 -19.09
C GLY A 278 -15.72 -17.97 -19.44
N SER A 279 -14.46 -17.98 -19.86
CA SER A 279 -13.65 -19.17 -20.03
C SER A 279 -13.69 -20.03 -18.76
N ARG A 280 -14.64 -20.97 -18.73
CA ARG A 280 -14.44 -22.27 -18.11
C ARG A 280 -13.22 -22.86 -18.81
N LEU A 281 -12.06 -22.65 -18.21
CA LEU A 281 -10.96 -23.58 -18.36
C LEU A 281 -11.50 -24.92 -17.84
N ASP A 282 -12.06 -25.72 -18.74
CA ASP A 282 -12.08 -27.17 -18.61
C ASP A 282 -10.61 -27.61 -18.61
N LEU A 283 -9.95 -27.43 -17.46
CA LEU A 283 -8.78 -28.20 -17.12
C LEU A 283 -9.30 -29.62 -16.90
N ALA A 284 -8.76 -30.57 -17.65
CA ALA A 284 -9.07 -31.97 -17.47
C ALA A 284 -8.86 -32.34 -15.99
N PRO A 285 -9.71 -33.18 -15.38
CA PRO A 285 -9.58 -33.57 -13.98
C PRO A 285 -8.19 -34.19 -13.65
N GLU A 286 -7.50 -34.72 -14.66
CA GLU A 286 -6.14 -35.25 -14.60
C GLU A 286 -5.09 -34.15 -14.31
N ASP A 287 -5.22 -32.95 -14.91
CA ASP A 287 -4.28 -31.83 -14.70
C ASP A 287 -4.42 -31.22 -13.30
N LEU A 288 -5.65 -31.24 -12.76
CA LEU A 288 -5.91 -30.77 -11.39
C LEU A 288 -5.30 -31.75 -10.38
N GLU A 289 -5.46 -33.06 -10.58
CA GLU A 289 -4.82 -34.08 -9.73
C GLU A 289 -3.30 -34.00 -9.78
N GLU A 290 -2.69 -33.82 -10.96
CA GLU A 290 -1.24 -33.64 -11.08
C GLU A 290 -0.75 -32.37 -10.38
N SER A 291 -1.47 -31.26 -10.50
CA SER A 291 -1.13 -30.02 -9.79
C SER A 291 -1.21 -30.16 -8.27
N THR A 292 -2.19 -30.91 -7.76
CA THR A 292 -2.31 -31.20 -6.33
C THR A 292 -1.19 -32.11 -5.83
N ARG A 293 -0.79 -33.11 -6.61
CA ARG A 293 0.36 -33.98 -6.27
C ARG A 293 1.67 -33.20 -6.24
N LEU A 294 1.92 -32.33 -7.21
CA LEU A 294 3.09 -31.45 -7.22
C LEU A 294 3.11 -30.49 -6.02
N PHE A 295 1.95 -29.98 -5.62
CA PHE A 295 1.84 -29.14 -4.42
C PHE A 295 2.10 -29.92 -3.13
N GLU A 296 1.61 -31.16 -3.04
CA GLU A 296 1.89 -32.06 -1.92
C GLU A 296 3.36 -32.47 -1.84
N GLU A 297 4.01 -32.71 -2.98
CA GLU A 297 5.45 -32.97 -3.06
C GLU A 297 6.26 -31.76 -2.60
N GLN A 298 5.92 -30.54 -3.04
CA GLN A 298 6.57 -29.31 -2.58
C GLN A 298 6.36 -29.09 -1.08
N LYS A 299 5.17 -29.39 -0.56
CA LYS A 299 4.89 -29.30 0.88
C LYS A 299 5.71 -30.32 1.68
N ALA A 300 5.87 -31.53 1.15
CA ALA A 300 6.71 -32.56 1.75
C ALA A 300 8.19 -32.16 1.74
N GLU A 301 8.69 -31.57 0.65
CA GLU A 301 10.05 -31.06 0.54
C GLU A 301 10.31 -29.94 1.56
N VAL A 302 9.40 -28.97 1.67
CA VAL A 302 9.51 -27.89 2.67
C VAL A 302 9.47 -28.44 4.09
N ALA A 303 8.64 -29.46 4.36
CA ALA A 303 8.60 -30.11 5.66
C ALA A 303 9.91 -30.84 5.99
N GLN A 304 10.54 -31.50 5.01
CA GLN A 304 11.84 -32.15 5.17
C GLN A 304 12.95 -31.11 5.42
N GLN A 305 13.02 -30.05 4.60
CA GLN A 305 13.99 -28.97 4.79
C GLN A 305 13.82 -28.30 6.17
N TYR A 306 12.58 -28.13 6.63
CA TYR A 306 12.30 -27.59 7.96
C TYR A 306 12.73 -28.56 9.07
N ALA A 307 12.53 -29.86 8.90
CA ALA A 307 13.00 -30.88 9.84
C ALA A 307 14.54 -30.87 9.94
N GLU A 308 15.24 -30.85 8.80
CA GLU A 308 16.70 -30.74 8.74
C GLU A 308 17.20 -29.45 9.40
N TYR A 309 16.53 -28.32 9.14
CA TYR A 309 16.83 -27.05 9.80
C TYR A 309 16.68 -27.13 11.33
N VAL A 310 15.60 -27.76 11.81
CA VAL A 310 15.35 -27.94 13.24
C VAL A 310 16.40 -28.86 13.86
N GLU A 311 16.79 -29.94 13.18
CA GLU A 311 17.86 -30.84 13.63
C GLU A 311 19.22 -30.14 13.68
N ALA A 312 19.59 -29.37 12.64
CA ALA A 312 20.81 -28.57 12.63
C ALA A 312 20.83 -27.54 13.77
N ARG A 313 19.68 -26.91 14.05
CA ARG A 313 19.53 -25.95 15.15
C ARG A 313 19.63 -26.63 16.52
N LYS A 314 19.03 -27.81 16.69
CA LYS A 314 19.19 -28.63 17.90
C LYS A 314 20.64 -29.05 18.09
N ALA A 315 21.33 -29.51 17.05
CA ALA A 315 22.74 -29.89 17.09
C ALA A 315 23.63 -28.69 17.47
N LEU A 316 23.33 -27.49 16.95
CA LEU A 316 24.03 -26.27 17.32
C LEU A 316 23.80 -25.90 18.79
N LEU A 317 22.56 -26.00 19.27
CA LEU A 317 22.23 -25.76 20.69
C LEU A 317 22.87 -26.81 21.61
N ASP A 318 22.94 -28.07 21.19
CA ASP A 318 23.62 -29.13 21.92
C ASP A 318 25.14 -28.88 21.95
N ALA A 319 25.75 -28.50 20.83
CA ALA A 319 27.16 -28.12 20.78
C ALA A 319 27.46 -26.90 21.65
N ALA A 320 26.61 -25.87 21.61
CA ALA A 320 26.71 -24.69 22.46
C ALA A 320 26.52 -25.06 23.94
N SER A 321 25.56 -25.93 24.27
CA SER A 321 25.34 -26.38 25.64
C SER A 321 26.54 -27.17 26.17
N ARG A 322 27.16 -28.04 25.35
CA ARG A 322 28.40 -28.75 25.68
C ARG A 322 29.58 -27.80 25.86
N ALA A 323 29.69 -26.76 25.03
CA ALA A 323 30.72 -25.73 25.16
C ALA A 323 30.49 -24.82 26.39
N CYS A 324 29.25 -24.67 26.84
CA CYS A 324 28.87 -23.89 28.02
C CYS A 324 28.71 -24.74 29.30
N GLN A 325 28.91 -26.06 29.25
CA GLN A 325 28.94 -26.86 30.46
C GLN A 325 30.20 -26.50 31.26
N PRO A 326 30.05 -26.10 32.54
CA PRO A 326 31.21 -25.85 33.39
C PRO A 326 31.98 -27.15 33.55
N LEU A 327 33.29 -27.11 33.23
CA LEU A 327 34.21 -28.21 33.48
C LEU A 327 34.06 -28.60 34.96
N ALA A 328 33.42 -29.72 35.23
CA ALA A 328 33.32 -30.29 36.56
C ALA A 328 34.74 -30.68 37.00
N VAL A 329 35.42 -29.74 37.67
CA VAL A 329 36.66 -30.00 38.38
C VAL A 329 36.33 -31.03 39.46
N PRO A 330 36.89 -32.26 39.43
CA PRO A 330 36.72 -33.17 40.54
C PRO A 330 37.31 -32.50 41.78
N SER A 331 36.45 -32.34 42.79
CA SER A 331 36.76 -31.73 44.08
C SER A 331 37.92 -32.48 44.74
N VAL A 332 39.10 -31.87 44.74
CA VAL A 332 40.23 -32.31 45.55
C VAL A 332 39.92 -31.95 47.00
N SER A 333 39.58 -32.99 47.77
CA SER A 333 39.56 -32.96 49.24
C SER A 333 40.98 -32.71 49.75
N LEU A 334 41.21 -31.51 50.29
CA LEU A 334 42.38 -31.20 51.12
C LEU A 334 42.22 -31.88 52.49
N SER A 335 42.89 -33.01 52.71
CA SER A 335 43.32 -33.39 54.07
C SER A 335 44.49 -34.39 54.04
N ASN A 336 45.51 -34.03 54.83
CA ASN A 336 46.49 -34.89 55.51
C ASN A 336 47.77 -35.34 54.77
N CYS A 337 48.81 -34.57 55.08
CA CYS A 337 50.17 -34.98 55.42
C CYS A 337 50.38 -36.48 55.71
N SER A 338 51.27 -37.13 54.96
CA SER A 338 52.35 -37.94 55.55
C SER A 338 53.44 -38.24 54.52
N THR A 339 54.66 -37.87 54.88
CA THR A 339 55.92 -38.17 54.21
C THR A 339 56.29 -39.66 54.32
N THR A 340 56.66 -40.31 53.22
CA THR A 340 57.85 -41.18 53.19
C THR A 340 58.36 -41.38 51.77
N ILE A 341 59.66 -41.21 51.65
CA ILE A 341 60.49 -41.20 50.44
C ILE A 341 60.80 -42.64 50.02
N THR A 342 60.60 -42.97 48.74
CA THR A 342 61.53 -43.83 47.97
C THR A 342 61.62 -43.33 46.55
N GLN A 343 62.86 -43.13 46.12
CA GLN A 343 63.31 -42.42 44.94
C GLN A 343 62.91 -43.10 43.62
N LYS A 344 62.42 -42.30 42.68
CA LYS A 344 62.90 -42.35 41.30
C LYS A 344 62.86 -40.93 40.75
N ASN A 345 64.02 -40.47 40.30
CA ASN A 345 64.26 -39.14 39.75
C ASN A 345 63.16 -38.73 38.77
N ASP A 346 62.52 -37.59 39.03
CA ASP A 346 62.29 -36.54 38.05
C ASP A 346 62.00 -35.24 38.81
N ALA A 347 62.80 -34.22 38.52
CA ALA A 347 62.70 -32.90 39.14
C ALA A 347 61.40 -32.20 38.70
N PRO A 348 60.69 -31.49 39.60
CA PRO A 348 59.55 -30.67 39.20
C PRO A 348 60.07 -29.43 38.44
N PRO A 349 59.51 -29.07 37.27
CA PRO A 349 59.79 -27.77 36.68
C PRO A 349 59.13 -26.71 37.56
N GLU A 350 60.00 -25.87 38.11
CA GLU A 350 59.72 -24.55 38.66
C GLU A 350 58.67 -23.82 37.80
N PRO A 351 57.67 -23.13 38.39
CA PRO A 351 56.68 -22.41 37.60
C PRO A 351 57.41 -21.36 36.78
N GLN A 352 57.53 -21.60 35.46
CA GLN A 352 58.12 -20.65 34.53
C GLN A 352 57.35 -19.34 34.69
N SER A 353 58.03 -18.33 35.22
CA SER A 353 57.53 -16.97 35.27
C SER A 353 57.15 -16.59 33.85
N LEU A 354 55.85 -16.46 33.58
CA LEU A 354 55.33 -15.98 32.31
C LEU A 354 56.11 -14.71 31.96
N ASN A 355 56.84 -14.73 30.85
CA ASN A 355 57.57 -13.57 30.41
C ASN A 355 56.55 -12.42 30.24
N PRO A 356 56.78 -11.25 30.86
CA PRO A 356 55.83 -10.14 30.79
C PRO A 356 55.57 -9.68 29.34
N MET A 357 56.51 -9.95 28.42
CA MET A 357 56.34 -9.73 26.98
C MET A 357 55.32 -10.68 26.33
N ASP A 358 55.23 -11.93 26.76
CA ASP A 358 54.26 -12.88 26.21
C ASP A 358 52.84 -12.49 26.63
N VAL A 359 52.68 -12.01 27.87
CA VAL A 359 51.41 -11.47 28.39
C VAL A 359 50.99 -10.22 27.61
N LEU A 360 51.91 -9.27 27.37
CA LEU A 360 51.65 -8.08 26.55
C LEU A 360 51.21 -8.47 25.13
N SER A 361 51.93 -9.40 24.48
CA SER A 361 51.60 -9.86 23.13
C SER A 361 50.22 -10.54 23.05
N TYR A 362 49.84 -11.29 24.08
CA TYR A 362 48.52 -11.92 24.17
C TYR A 362 47.41 -10.88 24.38
N THR A 363 47.66 -9.87 25.22
CA THR A 363 46.68 -8.79 25.43
C THR A 363 46.45 -7.97 24.16
N GLU A 364 47.52 -7.68 23.40
CA GLU A 364 47.43 -6.91 22.16
C GLU A 364 46.75 -7.72 21.04
N LYS A 365 47.11 -9.00 20.89
CA LYS A 365 46.58 -9.85 19.80
C LYS A 365 45.16 -10.37 20.06
N ASN A 366 44.79 -10.66 21.31
CA ASN A 366 43.52 -11.34 21.61
C ASN A 366 42.56 -10.48 22.44
N LEU A 367 43.03 -9.89 23.54
CA LEU A 367 42.16 -9.18 24.49
C LEU A 367 41.67 -7.84 23.92
N LEU A 368 42.57 -7.10 23.26
CA LEU A 368 42.26 -5.77 22.72
C LEU A 368 41.26 -5.83 21.55
N PRO A 369 41.39 -6.73 20.56
CA PRO A 369 40.36 -6.93 19.53
C PRO A 369 39.04 -7.43 20.10
N LEU A 370 39.06 -8.33 21.09
CA LEU A 370 37.86 -8.81 21.76
C LEU A 370 37.12 -7.69 22.49
N SER A 371 37.85 -6.79 23.17
CA SER A 371 37.24 -5.62 23.81
C SER A 371 36.60 -4.67 22.78
N LYS A 372 37.23 -4.50 21.62
CA LYS A 372 36.70 -3.69 20.50
C LYS A 372 35.44 -4.33 19.91
N SER A 373 35.43 -5.64 19.70
CA SER A 373 34.27 -6.36 19.18
C SER A 373 33.10 -6.36 20.18
N GLN A 374 33.38 -6.53 21.48
CA GLN A 374 32.37 -6.41 22.53
C GLN A 374 31.76 -5.01 22.55
N ARG A 375 32.58 -3.95 22.42
CA ARG A 375 32.10 -2.57 22.34
C ARG A 375 31.24 -2.33 21.10
N ALA A 376 31.66 -2.84 19.95
CA ALA A 376 30.90 -2.74 18.71
C ALA A 376 29.54 -3.47 18.82
N LEU A 377 29.53 -4.68 19.38
CA LEU A 377 28.30 -5.46 19.59
C LEU A 377 27.38 -4.79 20.60
N ALA A 378 27.92 -4.22 21.68
CA ALA A 378 27.14 -3.42 22.63
C ALA A 378 26.49 -2.22 21.94
N LEU A 379 27.23 -1.46 21.12
CA LEU A 379 26.68 -0.35 20.34
C LEU A 379 25.58 -0.81 19.37
N GLN A 380 25.78 -1.92 18.66
CA GLN A 380 24.76 -2.52 17.80
C GLN A 380 23.51 -2.90 18.59
N LYS A 381 23.66 -3.53 19.77
CA LYS A 381 22.54 -3.86 20.65
C LYS A 381 21.77 -2.61 21.09
N PHE A 382 22.46 -1.54 21.47
CA PHE A 382 21.81 -0.27 21.83
C PHE A 382 21.07 0.34 20.64
N TYR A 383 21.67 0.32 19.44
CA TYR A 383 21.02 0.79 18.23
C TYR A 383 19.76 -0.02 17.88
N LEU A 384 19.85 -1.35 17.89
CA LEU A 384 18.73 -2.24 17.58
C LEU A 384 17.61 -2.15 18.63
N SER A 385 17.95 -2.10 19.91
CA SER A 385 16.95 -1.91 20.97
C SER A 385 16.29 -0.53 20.89
N GLY A 386 17.03 0.52 20.54
CA GLY A 386 16.48 1.84 20.27
C GLY A 386 15.55 1.87 19.05
N LEU A 387 15.91 1.16 17.97
CA LEU A 387 15.06 1.03 16.79
C LEU A 387 13.78 0.24 17.09
N LEU A 388 13.91 -0.91 17.76
CA LEU A 388 12.78 -1.73 18.20
C LEU A 388 11.85 -0.96 19.15
N GLY A 389 12.41 -0.17 20.07
CA GLY A 389 11.63 0.68 20.96
C GLY A 389 10.85 1.77 20.22
N LYS A 390 11.45 2.38 19.19
CA LYS A 390 10.78 3.36 18.32
C LYS A 390 9.66 2.70 17.52
N GLU A 391 9.92 1.54 16.94
CA GLU A 391 8.93 0.78 16.17
C GLU A 391 7.75 0.35 17.05
N ARG A 392 8.03 -0.19 18.24
CA ARG A 392 7.00 -0.54 19.23
C ARG A 392 6.13 0.66 19.60
N ALA A 393 6.75 1.82 19.87
CA ALA A 393 6.02 3.05 20.17
C ALA A 393 5.23 3.62 18.97
N THR A 394 5.68 3.40 17.73
CA THR A 394 4.89 3.75 16.54
C THR A 394 3.72 2.80 16.37
N SER A 395 3.90 1.50 16.54
CA SER A 395 2.84 0.50 16.42
C SER A 395 1.77 0.70 17.49
N LEU A 396 2.16 0.94 18.75
CA LEU A 396 1.21 1.28 19.82
C LEU A 396 0.39 2.52 19.48
N ARG A 397 1.02 3.60 18.99
CA ARG A 397 0.28 4.80 18.56
C ARG A 397 -0.70 4.51 17.43
N MET A 398 -0.31 3.68 16.46
CA MET A 398 -1.22 3.27 15.39
C MET A 398 -2.39 2.45 15.93
N PHE A 399 -2.16 1.49 16.83
CA PHE A 399 -3.24 0.72 17.43
C PHE A 399 -4.18 1.55 18.31
N HIS A 400 -3.67 2.52 19.06
CA HIS A 400 -4.52 3.46 19.81
C HIS A 400 -5.36 4.33 18.86
N ARG A 401 -4.75 4.83 17.78
CA ARG A 401 -5.49 5.58 16.76
C ARG A 401 -6.58 4.73 16.10
N LEU A 402 -6.26 3.49 15.72
CA LEU A 402 -7.24 2.54 15.18
C LEU A 402 -8.34 2.24 16.19
N ARG A 403 -8.03 2.19 17.49
CA ARG A 403 -9.02 2.00 18.55
C ARG A 403 -9.95 3.21 18.68
N ASP A 404 -9.45 4.42 18.49
CA ASP A 404 -10.27 5.63 18.53
C ASP A 404 -11.12 5.77 17.25
N GLU A 405 -10.61 5.31 16.10
CA GLU A 405 -11.29 5.35 14.80
C GLU A 405 -12.28 4.19 14.60
N SER A 406 -12.04 3.03 15.22
CA SER A 406 -12.94 1.88 15.15
C SER A 406 -13.82 1.81 16.39
N HIS A 407 -15.11 1.57 16.18
CA HIS A 407 -16.03 1.29 17.29
C HIS A 407 -16.10 -0.21 17.63
N LEU A 408 -15.27 -1.03 16.97
CA LEU A 408 -15.26 -2.49 17.07
C LEU A 408 -14.80 -3.01 18.45
N LEU A 409 -13.74 -2.43 19.03
CA LEU A 409 -13.25 -2.83 20.36
C LEU A 409 -14.23 -2.48 21.51
N PRO A 410 -14.88 -1.30 21.53
CA PRO A 410 -15.95 -1.02 22.48
C PRO A 410 -17.17 -1.94 22.36
N GLU A 411 -17.54 -2.32 21.14
CA GLU A 411 -18.69 -3.20 20.86
C GLU A 411 -18.40 -4.65 21.27
N PHE A 412 -17.17 -5.13 21.04
CA PHE A 412 -16.74 -6.50 21.34
C PHE A 412 -15.52 -6.52 22.29
N PRO A 413 -15.70 -6.15 23.58
CA PRO A 413 -14.61 -6.14 24.54
C PRO A 413 -14.17 -7.56 24.91
N MET A 414 -12.85 -7.80 24.91
CA MET A 414 -12.31 -9.09 25.34
C MET A 414 -12.70 -9.39 26.80
N PRO A 415 -13.17 -10.62 27.13
CA PRO A 415 -13.62 -10.98 28.48
C PRO A 415 -12.53 -10.89 29.56
N ALA A 416 -11.25 -10.90 29.17
CA ALA A 416 -10.10 -10.88 30.07
C ALA A 416 -9.90 -9.52 30.77
N ASP A 417 -10.36 -8.42 30.16
CA ASP A 417 -10.20 -7.06 30.68
C ASP A 417 -11.43 -6.55 31.46
N GLN A 418 -12.44 -7.40 31.69
CA GLN A 418 -13.54 -7.02 32.57
C GLN A 418 -13.08 -6.99 34.05
N PRO A 419 -13.28 -5.88 34.78
CA PRO A 419 -12.93 -5.80 36.21
C PRO A 419 -13.74 -6.79 37.06
N ARG A 420 -14.82 -7.36 36.53
CA ARG A 420 -15.64 -8.39 37.21
C ARG A 420 -15.13 -9.81 37.00
N SER A 421 -14.52 -10.14 35.87
CA SER A 421 -13.94 -11.47 35.58
C SER A 421 -12.56 -11.65 36.21
N SER A 422 -11.80 -10.56 36.37
CA SER A 422 -10.53 -10.53 37.13
C SER A 422 -10.68 -11.06 38.56
N ARG A 423 -11.82 -10.80 39.23
CA ARG A 423 -12.08 -11.30 40.59
C ARG A 423 -12.32 -12.81 40.62
N ALA A 424 -12.90 -13.39 39.58
CA ALA A 424 -13.09 -14.84 39.45
C ALA A 424 -11.79 -15.56 39.04
N ALA A 425 -11.03 -14.98 38.10
CA ALA A 425 -9.73 -15.50 37.67
C ALA A 425 -8.67 -15.42 38.78
N ALA A 426 -8.67 -14.35 39.59
CA ALA A 426 -7.78 -14.23 40.75
C ALA A 426 -8.04 -15.31 41.82
N THR A 427 -9.30 -15.77 41.98
CA THR A 427 -9.61 -16.88 42.89
C THR A 427 -9.22 -18.25 42.34
N ALA A 428 -9.14 -18.42 41.01
CA ALA A 428 -8.66 -19.64 40.37
C ALA A 428 -7.12 -19.73 40.39
N SER A 429 -6.41 -18.62 40.14
CA SER A 429 -4.94 -18.58 40.21
C SER A 429 -4.38 -18.76 41.63
N LEU A 430 -5.17 -18.51 42.68
CA LEU A 430 -4.71 -18.71 44.06
C LEU A 430 -4.54 -20.20 44.44
N ARG A 431 -5.13 -21.13 43.67
CA ARG A 431 -5.04 -22.57 43.95
C ARG A 431 -3.89 -23.29 43.23
N HIS A 432 -3.19 -22.62 42.31
CA HIS A 432 -2.08 -23.21 41.53
C HIS A 432 -0.74 -22.49 41.72
N ALA A 433 -0.65 -21.54 42.66
CA ALA A 433 0.59 -20.82 42.95
C ALA A 433 1.50 -21.59 43.93
N THR A 434 2.04 -22.72 43.48
CA THR A 434 3.33 -23.19 43.98
C THR A 434 4.28 -23.32 42.80
N ASN A 435 5.27 -22.43 42.81
CA ASN A 435 6.54 -22.46 42.08
C ASN A 435 6.60 -21.71 40.73
N PHE A 436 7.36 -20.62 40.75
CA PHE A 436 8.05 -19.95 39.64
C PHE A 436 7.24 -19.46 38.43
N ALA A 437 6.82 -18.19 38.47
CA ALA A 437 7.16 -17.17 37.47
C ALA A 437 6.46 -15.85 37.84
N GLU A 438 7.25 -14.81 38.03
CA GLU A 438 6.78 -13.42 37.98
C GLU A 438 6.03 -13.24 36.64
N PRO A 439 4.79 -12.70 36.60
CA PRO A 439 4.07 -12.57 35.34
C PRO A 439 4.84 -11.57 34.49
N THR A 440 5.58 -12.08 33.50
CA THR A 440 6.13 -11.27 32.42
C THR A 440 4.95 -10.48 31.86
N LYS A 441 4.90 -9.18 32.12
CA LYS A 441 3.92 -8.28 31.53
C LYS A 441 3.91 -8.57 30.03
N LYS A 442 2.84 -9.17 29.53
CA LYS A 442 2.67 -9.37 28.09
C LYS A 442 2.90 -8.03 27.40
N ASP A 443 3.58 -8.06 26.25
CA ASP A 443 3.80 -6.84 25.49
C ASP A 443 2.43 -6.19 25.18
N GLU A 444 2.27 -4.92 25.54
CA GLU A 444 1.05 -4.15 25.32
C GLU A 444 0.56 -4.20 23.86
N VAL A 445 1.50 -4.29 22.91
CA VAL A 445 1.17 -4.46 21.48
C VAL A 445 0.47 -5.80 21.25
N ILE A 446 0.96 -6.87 21.87
CA ILE A 446 0.42 -8.22 21.71
C ILE A 446 -0.96 -8.30 22.38
N SER A 447 -1.14 -7.73 23.57
CA SER A 447 -2.46 -7.70 24.22
C SER A 447 -3.50 -6.94 23.40
N LEU A 448 -3.10 -5.82 22.78
CA LEU A 448 -4.01 -5.04 21.96
C LEU A 448 -4.34 -5.77 20.65
N ALA A 449 -3.35 -6.41 20.02
CA ALA A 449 -3.57 -7.24 18.84
C ALA A 449 -4.47 -8.46 19.14
N GLU A 450 -4.27 -9.13 20.29
CA GLU A 450 -5.16 -10.21 20.76
C GLU A 450 -6.60 -9.69 20.92
N ALA A 451 -6.79 -8.49 21.51
CA ALA A 451 -8.12 -7.88 21.68
C ALA A 451 -8.80 -7.59 20.34
N TRP A 452 -8.04 -7.12 19.35
CA TRP A 452 -8.53 -6.86 18.00
C TRP A 452 -8.91 -8.13 17.25
N ALA A 453 -8.08 -9.18 17.33
CA ALA A 453 -8.39 -10.46 16.71
C ALA A 453 -9.68 -11.06 17.29
N PHE A 454 -9.83 -11.01 18.62
CA PHE A 454 -11.06 -11.44 19.27
C PHE A 454 -12.28 -10.63 18.82
N ALA A 455 -12.16 -9.30 18.82
CA ALA A 455 -13.26 -8.43 18.43
C ALA A 455 -13.66 -8.59 16.95
N SER A 456 -12.70 -8.86 16.06
CA SER A 456 -13.01 -9.12 14.65
C SER A 456 -13.71 -10.45 14.43
N ASP A 457 -13.30 -11.49 15.17
CA ASP A 457 -13.94 -12.80 15.11
C ASP A 457 -15.38 -12.71 15.63
N GLU A 458 -15.59 -12.04 16.77
CA GLU A 458 -16.91 -11.86 17.37
C GLU A 458 -17.82 -10.98 16.50
N ALA A 459 -17.30 -9.92 15.90
CA ALA A 459 -18.04 -9.11 14.93
C ALA A 459 -18.47 -9.94 13.72
N GLY A 460 -17.58 -10.79 13.18
CA GLY A 460 -17.91 -11.68 12.07
C GLY A 460 -19.00 -12.70 12.42
N VAL A 461 -18.96 -13.26 13.63
CA VAL A 461 -20.02 -14.16 14.13
C VAL A 461 -21.34 -13.39 14.28
N SER A 462 -21.32 -12.20 14.88
CA SER A 462 -22.51 -11.38 15.06
C SER A 462 -23.15 -10.94 13.73
N GLU A 463 -22.34 -10.59 12.72
CA GLU A 463 -22.82 -10.26 11.39
C GLU A 463 -23.43 -11.48 10.70
N TYR A 464 -22.78 -12.65 10.83
CA TYR A 464 -23.31 -13.90 10.29
C TYR A 464 -24.67 -14.26 10.91
N GLU A 465 -24.79 -14.20 12.24
CA GLU A 465 -26.05 -14.43 12.94
C GLU A 465 -27.12 -13.42 12.53
N HIS A 466 -26.76 -12.15 12.33
CA HIS A 466 -27.69 -11.12 11.86
C HIS A 466 -28.22 -11.41 10.45
N VAL A 467 -27.34 -11.80 9.54
CA VAL A 467 -27.71 -12.17 8.16
C VAL A 467 -28.58 -13.43 8.16
N GLU A 468 -28.24 -14.44 8.97
CA GLU A 468 -29.04 -15.66 9.11
C GLU A 468 -30.45 -15.35 9.64
N GLN A 469 -30.55 -14.50 10.67
CA GLN A 469 -31.84 -14.04 11.18
C GLN A 469 -32.66 -13.31 10.10
N LYS A 470 -32.03 -12.40 9.35
CA LYS A 470 -32.71 -11.65 8.27
C LYS A 470 -33.15 -12.56 7.13
N LEU A 471 -32.37 -13.60 6.81
CA LEU A 471 -32.73 -14.60 5.82
C LEU A 471 -33.91 -15.45 6.30
N ALA A 472 -33.93 -15.84 7.58
CA ALA A 472 -35.06 -16.55 8.17
C ALA A 472 -36.35 -15.71 8.15
N GLU A 473 -36.27 -14.42 8.54
CA GLU A 473 -37.39 -13.47 8.46
C GLU A 473 -37.87 -13.30 7.00
N GLY A 474 -36.94 -13.18 6.05
CA GLY A 474 -37.24 -13.12 4.63
C GLY A 474 -37.95 -14.37 4.12
N ASN A 475 -37.47 -15.56 4.50
CA ASN A 475 -38.07 -16.84 4.12
C ASN A 475 -39.47 -17.02 4.73
N GLU A 476 -39.68 -16.61 5.97
CA GLU A 476 -41.01 -16.58 6.59
C GLU A 476 -41.95 -15.64 5.83
N SER A 477 -41.47 -14.43 5.47
CA SER A 477 -42.27 -13.47 4.71
C SER A 477 -42.65 -13.98 3.31
N VAL A 478 -41.74 -14.67 2.62
CA VAL A 478 -41.99 -15.30 1.31
C VAL A 478 -42.99 -16.44 1.45
N GLN A 479 -42.86 -17.27 2.49
CA GLN A 479 -43.78 -18.35 2.74
C GLN A 479 -45.19 -17.83 3.09
N ASN A 480 -45.29 -16.73 3.85
CA ASN A 480 -46.55 -16.07 4.14
C ASN A 480 -47.18 -15.48 2.86
N ALA A 481 -46.39 -14.78 2.04
CA ALA A 481 -46.85 -14.26 0.75
C ALA A 481 -47.32 -15.38 -0.19
N LYS A 482 -46.60 -16.51 -0.23
CA LYS A 482 -47.01 -17.70 -0.98
C LYS A 482 -48.35 -18.24 -0.48
N GLN A 483 -48.53 -18.38 0.83
CA GLN A 483 -49.80 -18.84 1.41
C GLN A 483 -50.96 -17.89 1.11
N GLU A 484 -50.71 -16.57 1.14
CA GLU A 484 -51.70 -15.57 0.77
C GLU A 484 -52.05 -15.63 -0.72
N LEU A 485 -51.06 -15.80 -1.61
CA LEU A 485 -51.28 -15.99 -3.04
C LEU A 485 -52.07 -17.28 -3.32
N GLU A 486 -51.74 -18.39 -2.66
CA GLU A 486 -52.50 -19.63 -2.72
C GLU A 486 -53.95 -19.45 -2.19
N ALA A 487 -54.16 -18.62 -1.17
CA ALA A 487 -55.50 -18.28 -0.69
C ALA A 487 -56.28 -17.45 -1.72
N VAL A 488 -55.64 -16.48 -2.36
CA VAL A 488 -56.23 -15.65 -3.43
C VAL A 488 -56.55 -16.51 -4.66
N ALA A 489 -55.65 -17.39 -5.09
CA ALA A 489 -55.86 -18.33 -6.19
C ALA A 489 -57.06 -19.26 -5.91
N ARG A 490 -57.17 -19.78 -4.68
CA ARG A 490 -58.35 -20.54 -4.22
C ARG A 490 -59.64 -19.71 -4.28
N MET A 491 -59.62 -18.45 -3.83
CA MET A 491 -60.80 -17.55 -3.93
C MET A 491 -61.20 -17.28 -5.39
N LEU A 492 -60.23 -17.23 -6.30
CA LEU A 492 -60.44 -17.06 -7.74
C LEU A 492 -60.81 -18.36 -8.46
N ASN A 493 -60.94 -19.50 -7.74
CA ASN A 493 -61.15 -20.84 -8.31
C ASN A 493 -60.14 -21.21 -9.43
N GLN A 494 -58.94 -20.62 -9.36
CA GLN A 494 -57.81 -21.05 -10.19
C GLN A 494 -57.15 -22.21 -9.45
N ASN A 495 -57.75 -23.39 -9.57
CA ASN A 495 -57.11 -24.61 -9.07
C ASN A 495 -55.91 -24.90 -9.99
N ASP A 496 -54.69 -24.80 -9.45
CA ASP A 496 -53.41 -25.07 -10.14
C ASP A 496 -53.30 -26.51 -10.70
N GLU A 497 -54.27 -27.38 -10.42
CA GLU A 497 -54.44 -28.72 -11.02
C GLU A 497 -54.58 -28.72 -12.55
N SER A 498 -54.79 -27.57 -13.20
CA SER A 498 -54.88 -27.50 -14.67
C SER A 498 -53.56 -27.22 -15.38
N ILE A 499 -52.46 -26.91 -14.68
CA ILE A 499 -51.18 -26.55 -15.34
C ILE A 499 -50.12 -27.66 -15.23
N MET A 500 -50.26 -28.60 -14.30
CA MET A 500 -49.27 -29.68 -14.11
C MET A 500 -49.71 -31.05 -14.67
N GLY A 501 -50.73 -31.07 -15.52
CA GLY A 501 -51.48 -32.29 -15.85
C GLY A 501 -51.57 -32.68 -17.32
N ASP A 502 -50.58 -32.42 -18.19
CA ASP A 502 -50.45 -33.19 -19.44
C ASP A 502 -49.05 -33.06 -20.06
N ASP A 503 -48.07 -33.79 -19.54
CA ASP A 503 -46.82 -34.04 -20.28
C ASP A 503 -46.24 -35.40 -19.91
N ARG A 504 -46.98 -36.45 -20.25
CA ARG A 504 -46.46 -37.83 -20.33
C ARG A 504 -47.18 -38.63 -21.41
N LYS A 505 -46.69 -38.52 -22.66
CA LYS A 505 -46.56 -39.57 -23.69
C LYS A 505 -46.07 -38.94 -25.01
N GLU A 506 -44.80 -39.11 -25.34
CA GLU A 506 -44.30 -40.06 -26.35
C GLU A 506 -44.58 -39.70 -27.82
N LYS A 507 -43.49 -39.26 -28.48
CA LYS A 507 -42.90 -39.77 -29.74
C LYS A 507 -43.72 -39.79 -31.05
N GLN A 508 -42.96 -39.40 -32.08
CA GLN A 508 -42.96 -39.85 -33.48
C GLN A 508 -43.78 -39.07 -34.52
N ASP A 509 -43.01 -38.28 -35.27
CA ASP A 509 -42.75 -38.44 -36.70
C ASP A 509 -43.67 -37.78 -37.76
N HIS A 510 -42.96 -37.29 -38.78
CA HIS A 510 -43.37 -36.94 -40.15
C HIS A 510 -44.15 -35.62 -40.43
N GLY A 511 -43.44 -34.71 -41.12
CA GLY A 511 -43.68 -34.49 -42.56
C GLY A 511 -44.77 -33.52 -43.03
N ARG A 512 -44.31 -32.31 -43.43
CA ARG A 512 -44.58 -31.64 -44.73
C ARG A 512 -46.03 -31.18 -45.08
N VAL A 513 -46.09 -29.93 -45.58
CA VAL A 513 -46.97 -29.36 -46.65
C VAL A 513 -48.12 -28.39 -46.25
N THR A 514 -47.84 -27.11 -46.53
CA THR A 514 -48.67 -26.00 -47.10
C THR A 514 -49.88 -25.38 -46.40
N ARG A 515 -49.76 -24.03 -46.28
CA ARG A 515 -50.71 -22.95 -46.64
C ARG A 515 -52.21 -23.27 -46.59
N SER A 516 -52.93 -22.54 -45.74
CA SER A 516 -54.05 -21.70 -46.18
C SER A 516 -54.40 -20.62 -45.16
N ARG A 517 -54.79 -19.47 -45.69
CA ARG A 517 -55.16 -18.21 -45.04
C ARG A 517 -56.69 -18.25 -44.84
N THR A 518 -57.24 -17.86 -43.69
CA THR A 518 -58.39 -16.92 -43.53
C THR A 518 -58.98 -16.88 -42.11
N LYS A 519 -59.12 -15.65 -41.61
CA LYS A 519 -60.23 -15.03 -40.83
C LYS A 519 -60.87 -15.72 -39.60
N LEU A 520 -60.97 -14.88 -38.56
CA LEU A 520 -62.02 -14.77 -37.54
C LEU A 520 -62.11 -15.89 -36.50
N GLU A 521 -61.66 -15.63 -35.27
CA GLU A 521 -62.54 -15.18 -34.17
C GLU A 521 -61.75 -15.10 -32.86
N GLN A 522 -61.80 -13.93 -32.22
CA GLN A 522 -61.54 -13.76 -30.80
C GLN A 522 -62.41 -14.76 -30.02
N ARG A 523 -61.80 -15.80 -29.47
CA ARG A 523 -62.37 -16.48 -28.30
C ARG A 523 -61.82 -15.81 -27.06
N GLU A 524 -62.56 -14.82 -26.58
CA GLU A 524 -62.43 -14.35 -25.20
C GLU A 524 -62.69 -15.54 -24.28
N ALA A 525 -61.69 -15.93 -23.51
CA ALA A 525 -61.87 -16.84 -22.38
C ALA A 525 -62.77 -16.13 -21.37
N GLN A 526 -63.97 -16.68 -21.14
CA GLN A 526 -64.88 -16.15 -20.14
C GLN A 526 -64.24 -16.25 -18.75
N PRO A 527 -64.18 -15.14 -17.98
CA PRO A 527 -63.83 -15.22 -16.58
C PRO A 527 -65.04 -15.79 -15.82
N ASN A 528 -64.98 -17.07 -15.45
CA ASN A 528 -65.95 -17.68 -14.55
C ASN A 528 -65.55 -17.34 -13.11
N GLY A 529 -66.17 -16.32 -12.53
CA GLY A 529 -66.00 -15.94 -11.14
C GLY A 529 -67.13 -15.02 -10.64
N PRO A 530 -67.32 -14.89 -9.32
CA PRO A 530 -68.41 -14.10 -8.73
C PRO A 530 -68.38 -12.60 -9.08
N TRP A 531 -67.30 -12.13 -9.71
CA TRP A 531 -67.12 -10.74 -10.16
C TRP A 531 -67.36 -10.52 -11.67
N ALA A 532 -67.69 -11.57 -12.43
CA ALA A 532 -67.95 -11.48 -13.87
C ALA A 532 -69.17 -10.62 -14.24
N GLY A 533 -70.02 -10.27 -13.26
CA GLY A 533 -71.25 -9.50 -13.47
C GLY A 533 -71.12 -7.98 -13.33
N LEU A 534 -69.97 -7.43 -12.91
CA LEU A 534 -69.88 -5.99 -12.60
C LEU A 534 -69.44 -5.16 -13.82
N LYS A 535 -70.32 -4.97 -14.81
CA LYS A 535 -70.14 -3.92 -15.85
C LYS A 535 -70.74 -2.60 -15.36
N GLY A 536 -69.95 -1.80 -14.65
CA GLY A 536 -70.34 -0.46 -14.21
C GLY A 536 -70.17 0.58 -15.33
N THR A 537 -71.26 0.95 -16.01
CA THR A 537 -71.34 2.23 -16.73
C THR A 537 -71.88 3.30 -15.77
N ILE A 538 -71.00 4.14 -15.22
CA ILE A 538 -71.42 5.35 -14.50
C ILE A 538 -71.77 6.39 -15.56
N GLY A 539 -73.06 6.69 -15.70
CA GLY A 539 -73.54 7.79 -16.53
C GLY A 539 -73.28 9.12 -15.81
N ILE A 540 -72.59 10.03 -16.49
CA ILE A 540 -72.55 11.45 -16.12
C ILE A 540 -73.83 12.06 -16.67
N GLY A 541 -74.74 12.46 -15.77
CA GLY A 541 -75.87 13.33 -16.07
C GLY A 541 -75.58 14.73 -15.51
N GLU A 542 -75.89 15.75 -16.31
CA GLU A 542 -75.80 17.19 -16.01
C GLU A 542 -76.46 17.61 -14.68
#